data_AF-A0A7W7L518-F1
#
_entry.id   AF-A0A7W7L518-F1
#
_cell.length_a   1.000
_cell.length_b   1.000
_cell.length_c   1.000
_cell.angle_alpha   90.00
_cell.angle_beta   90.00
_cell.angle_gamma   90.00
#
_symmetry.space_group_name_H-M   'P 1'
#
loop_
_entity.id
_entity.type
_entity.pdbx_description
1 polymer ?
#
loop_
_entity_poly.entity_id
_entity_poly.type
_entity_poly.pdbx_seq_one_letter_code
_entity_poly.pdbx_strand_id
1 'polypeptide(L)'
;MVGVGPWEGPWPRDDRYDPDLLRDGDRRNVADRYRYWSLEAIVADLDRTRHPFHVAIENWQHDLNIGTVVRTANAFNAAGVHIIGRRRWNRRGAMVTDRYLHVRHHEAVEDFTAWAAEAGLPVLGVDLFPESVPVETFAFPRACVLVFGQEGPGLSEEVRAASQAVLSIAQYGSTRSINAGVAAGIAMHAWVRQHAAQTGH
;
A
#
# COMPACT_ATOMS: atom_id res chain seq x y z
N MET A 1 3.35 21.62 -13.95
CA MET A 1 4.17 22.29 -12.91
C MET A 1 4.05 21.43 -11.66
N VAL A 2 5.15 20.96 -11.05
CA VAL A 2 5.03 20.14 -9.83
C VAL A 2 4.81 21.09 -8.66
N GLY A 3 3.54 21.28 -8.29
CA GLY A 3 3.14 22.15 -7.20
C GLY A 3 2.52 23.47 -7.62
N VAL A 4 2.15 24.25 -6.61
CA VAL A 4 1.50 25.56 -6.70
C VAL A 4 2.32 26.59 -5.90
N GLY A 5 2.27 27.85 -6.32
CA GLY A 5 2.90 28.96 -5.61
C GLY A 5 2.17 29.32 -4.30
N PRO A 6 2.57 30.43 -3.64
CA PRO A 6 1.82 30.98 -2.51
C PRO A 6 0.35 31.22 -2.85
N TRP A 7 -0.51 31.15 -1.83
CA TRP A 7 -1.93 31.45 -1.97
C TRP A 7 -2.16 32.90 -2.38
N GLU A 8 -2.98 33.11 -3.41
CA GLU A 8 -3.35 34.43 -3.88
C GLU A 8 -4.72 34.84 -3.33
N GLY A 9 -4.78 36.00 -2.69
CA GLY A 9 -6.01 36.56 -2.11
C GLY A 9 -6.18 36.29 -0.61
N PRO A 10 -7.39 36.50 -0.06
CA PRO A 10 -7.68 36.29 1.35
C PRO A 10 -7.43 34.83 1.74
N TRP A 11 -6.74 34.63 2.87
CA TRP A 11 -6.46 33.28 3.35
C TRP A 11 -7.75 32.57 3.80
N PRO A 12 -7.89 31.27 3.49
CA PRO A 12 -9.01 30.48 3.99
C PRO A 12 -8.98 30.42 5.53
N ARG A 13 -10.17 30.35 6.14
CA ARG A 13 -10.34 30.25 7.60
C ARG A 13 -10.56 28.81 8.09
N ASP A 14 -10.45 27.84 7.19
CA ASP A 14 -10.65 26.42 7.49
C ASP A 14 -9.36 25.83 8.07
N ASP A 15 -9.46 25.17 9.22
CA ASP A 15 -8.32 24.62 9.98
C ASP A 15 -7.58 23.49 9.25
N ARG A 16 -8.13 22.98 8.15
CA ARG A 16 -7.45 22.00 7.30
C ARG A 16 -6.27 22.60 6.54
N TYR A 17 -6.24 23.91 6.34
CA TYR A 17 -5.17 24.57 5.59
C TYR A 17 -3.95 24.82 6.47
N ASP A 18 -2.78 24.50 5.93
CA ASP A 18 -1.48 24.72 6.57
C ASP A 18 -0.98 26.15 6.26
N PRO A 19 -0.77 27.00 7.28
CA PRO A 19 -0.32 28.38 7.10
C PRO A 19 1.02 28.53 6.37
N ASP A 20 1.94 27.57 6.53
CA ASP A 20 3.25 27.62 5.88
C ASP A 20 3.10 27.29 4.39
N LEU A 21 2.26 26.31 4.05
CA LEU A 21 1.98 26.00 2.66
C LEU A 21 1.22 27.12 1.94
N LEU A 22 0.29 27.79 2.61
CA LEU A 22 -0.39 28.97 2.06
C LEU A 22 0.60 30.10 1.79
N ARG A 23 1.57 30.32 2.67
CA ARG A 23 2.56 31.39 2.58
C ARG A 23 3.64 31.15 1.53
N ASP A 24 4.18 29.94 1.50
CA ASP A 24 5.39 29.60 0.73
C ASP A 24 5.08 28.82 -0.56
N GLY A 25 3.84 28.33 -0.69
CA GLY A 25 3.38 27.46 -1.77
C GLY A 25 3.54 25.97 -1.46
N ASP A 26 2.80 25.14 -2.18
CA ASP A 26 2.76 23.70 -1.96
C ASP A 26 3.39 22.93 -3.13
N ARG A 27 4.61 22.43 -2.90
CA ARG A 27 5.39 21.63 -3.86
C ARG A 27 5.24 20.11 -3.68
N ARG A 28 4.40 19.65 -2.73
CA ARG A 28 4.24 18.22 -2.45
C ARG A 28 3.61 17.49 -3.64
N ASN A 29 3.86 16.19 -3.78
CA ASN A 29 3.20 15.40 -4.82
C ASN A 29 1.84 14.87 -4.32
N VAL A 30 0.88 15.78 -4.17
CA VAL A 30 -0.50 15.48 -3.75
C VAL A 30 -1.49 15.85 -4.85
N ALA A 31 -2.67 15.23 -4.86
CA ALA A 31 -3.75 15.60 -5.76
C ALA A 31 -4.17 17.05 -5.53
N ASP A 32 -4.68 17.72 -6.58
CA ASP A 32 -4.95 19.15 -6.54
C ASP A 32 -5.96 19.56 -5.45
N ARG A 33 -6.92 18.68 -5.14
CA ARG A 33 -7.88 18.89 -4.04
C ARG A 33 -7.25 19.01 -2.65
N TYR A 34 -6.04 18.49 -2.47
CA TYR A 34 -5.30 18.46 -1.21
C TYR A 34 -4.23 19.54 -1.12
N ARG A 35 -4.15 20.44 -2.10
CA ARG A 35 -3.18 21.54 -2.08
C ARG A 35 -3.41 22.41 -0.87
N TYR A 36 -2.31 22.77 -0.23
CA TYR A 36 -2.25 23.58 1.00
C TYR A 36 -2.85 22.93 2.24
N TRP A 37 -3.44 21.73 2.15
CA TRP A 37 -3.94 21.05 3.34
C TRP A 37 -2.79 20.55 4.21
N SER A 38 -2.97 20.59 5.52
CA SER A 38 -2.06 19.94 6.47
C SER A 38 -2.02 18.43 6.20
N LEU A 39 -0.92 17.79 6.62
CA LEU A 39 -0.78 16.36 6.48
C LEU A 39 -1.93 15.62 7.18
N GLU A 40 -2.25 16.07 8.38
CA GLU A 40 -3.27 15.52 9.26
C GLU A 40 -4.65 15.62 8.62
N ALA A 41 -4.96 16.76 7.98
CA ALA A 41 -6.23 16.94 7.26
C ALA A 41 -6.36 16.00 6.06
N ILE A 42 -5.26 15.78 5.32
CA ILE A 42 -5.25 14.83 4.19
C ILE A 42 -5.46 13.41 4.70
N VAL A 43 -4.75 13.00 5.76
CA VAL A 43 -4.92 11.66 6.35
C VAL A 43 -6.36 11.45 6.83
N ALA A 44 -6.91 12.42 7.56
CA ALA A 44 -8.28 12.35 8.06
C ALA A 44 -9.33 12.23 6.94
N ASP A 45 -9.14 12.92 5.81
CA ASP A 45 -10.05 12.79 4.67
C ASP A 45 -9.90 11.44 3.95
N LEU A 46 -8.67 10.98 3.73
CA LEU A 46 -8.40 9.67 3.14
C LEU A 46 -9.02 8.54 3.97
N ASP A 47 -8.90 8.60 5.30
CA ASP A 47 -9.43 7.62 6.25
C ASP A 47 -10.94 7.37 6.09
N ARG A 48 -11.70 8.38 5.63
CA ARG A 48 -13.14 8.26 5.37
C ARG A 48 -13.48 7.37 4.17
N THR A 49 -12.51 7.11 3.30
CA THR A 49 -12.71 6.46 2.00
C THR A 49 -11.70 5.36 1.71
N ARG A 50 -10.87 4.97 2.69
CA ARG A 50 -9.91 3.89 2.52
C ARG A 50 -10.61 2.60 2.09
N HIS A 51 -10.00 1.92 1.15
CA HIS A 51 -10.41 0.57 0.80
C HIS A 51 -10.04 -0.38 1.94
N PRO A 52 -10.92 -1.34 2.31
CA PRO A 52 -10.72 -2.18 3.49
C PRO A 52 -9.67 -3.30 3.30
N PHE A 53 -8.85 -3.24 2.25
CA PHE A 53 -7.69 -4.11 2.11
C PHE A 53 -6.44 -3.47 2.69
N HIS A 54 -5.58 -4.31 3.25
CA HIS A 54 -4.25 -3.98 3.73
C HIS A 54 -3.19 -4.61 2.84
N VAL A 55 -1.97 -4.12 2.93
CA VAL A 55 -0.80 -4.69 2.26
C VAL A 55 0.27 -5.00 3.29
N ALA A 56 0.93 -6.14 3.19
CA ALA A 56 2.10 -6.48 3.99
C ALA A 56 3.28 -6.88 3.11
N ILE A 57 4.49 -6.58 3.55
CA ILE A 57 5.72 -6.98 2.86
C ILE A 57 6.79 -7.42 3.85
N GLU A 58 7.43 -8.54 3.56
CA GLU A 58 8.56 -9.06 4.32
C GLU A 58 9.86 -8.26 4.04
N ASN A 59 10.59 -7.94 5.11
CA ASN A 59 11.82 -7.15 5.08
C ASN A 59 12.95 -7.85 5.84
N TRP A 60 13.47 -8.95 5.30
CA TRP A 60 14.54 -9.72 5.93
C TRP A 60 15.93 -9.39 5.38
N GLN A 61 16.05 -9.14 4.07
CA GLN A 61 17.34 -8.92 3.42
C GLN A 61 17.35 -7.63 2.57
N HIS A 62 16.49 -7.57 1.56
CA HIS A 62 16.45 -6.51 0.55
C HIS A 62 15.15 -5.71 0.62
N ASP A 63 15.27 -4.38 0.63
CA ASP A 63 14.15 -3.45 0.87
C ASP A 63 13.76 -2.61 -0.35
N LEU A 64 14.31 -2.94 -1.54
CA LEU A 64 14.18 -2.13 -2.75
C LEU A 64 12.74 -1.92 -3.20
N ASN A 65 11.88 -2.93 -3.02
CA ASN A 65 10.48 -2.86 -3.44
C ASN A 65 9.55 -2.24 -2.39
N ILE A 66 9.95 -2.13 -1.12
CA ILE A 66 9.06 -1.67 -0.04
C ILE A 66 8.53 -0.27 -0.34
N GLY A 67 9.39 0.64 -0.82
CA GLY A 67 8.95 1.96 -1.23
C GLY A 67 7.92 1.96 -2.36
N THR A 68 8.10 1.09 -3.36
CA THR A 68 7.15 0.95 -4.49
C THR A 68 5.81 0.40 -4.01
N VAL A 69 5.83 -0.60 -3.12
CA VAL A 69 4.62 -1.19 -2.52
C VAL A 69 3.87 -0.14 -1.70
N VAL A 70 4.56 0.59 -0.82
CA VAL A 70 3.98 1.68 -0.01
C VAL A 70 3.35 2.76 -0.90
N ARG A 71 4.07 3.20 -1.94
CA ARG A 71 3.55 4.19 -2.88
C ARG A 71 2.30 3.71 -3.60
N THR A 72 2.29 2.47 -4.03
CA THR A 72 1.15 1.88 -4.74
C THR A 72 -0.05 1.71 -3.82
N ALA A 73 0.18 1.31 -2.56
CA ALA A 73 -0.86 1.23 -1.54
C ALA A 73 -1.49 2.61 -1.24
N ASN A 74 -0.69 3.68 -1.24
CA ASN A 74 -1.21 5.05 -1.13
C ASN A 74 -2.07 5.42 -2.34
N ALA A 75 -1.60 5.12 -3.55
CA ALA A 75 -2.33 5.41 -4.79
C ALA A 75 -3.70 4.73 -4.85
N PHE A 76 -3.80 3.49 -4.34
CA PHE A 76 -5.06 2.76 -4.24
C PHE A 76 -5.82 3.01 -2.93
N ASN A 77 -5.39 3.96 -2.11
CA ASN A 77 -5.99 4.30 -0.81
C ASN A 77 -6.26 3.08 0.10
N ALA A 78 -5.28 2.19 0.21
CA ALA A 78 -5.35 1.02 1.09
C ALA A 78 -5.56 1.43 2.56
N ALA A 79 -6.16 0.53 3.35
CA ALA A 79 -6.42 0.74 4.78
C ALA A 79 -5.13 0.88 5.59
N GLY A 80 -4.07 0.16 5.22
CA GLY A 80 -2.77 0.26 5.87
C GLY A 80 -1.69 -0.59 5.19
N VAL A 81 -0.44 -0.33 5.56
CA VAL A 81 0.74 -1.08 5.11
C VAL A 81 1.47 -1.67 6.30
N HIS A 82 1.91 -2.92 6.18
CA HIS A 82 2.56 -3.70 7.22
C HIS A 82 3.96 -4.07 6.77
N ILE A 83 4.96 -3.72 7.56
CA ILE A 83 6.35 -4.11 7.34
C ILE A 83 6.69 -5.21 8.33
N ILE A 84 7.03 -6.40 7.84
CA ILE A 84 7.34 -7.57 8.67
C ILE A 84 8.85 -7.76 8.69
N GLY A 85 9.46 -7.94 9.86
CA GLY A 85 10.90 -8.11 10.01
C GLY A 85 11.63 -6.81 10.33
N ARG A 86 12.62 -6.41 9.53
CA ARG A 86 13.43 -5.22 9.83
C ARG A 86 12.58 -3.94 9.80
N ARG A 87 12.68 -3.12 10.85
CA ARG A 87 11.94 -1.85 10.95
C ARG A 87 12.40 -0.80 9.94
N ARG A 88 13.69 -0.78 9.61
CA ARG A 88 14.28 0.18 8.66
C ARG A 88 14.18 -0.38 7.25
N TRP A 89 13.76 0.48 6.32
CA TRP A 89 13.64 0.19 4.90
C TRP A 89 13.88 1.45 4.07
N ASN A 90 14.22 1.26 2.79
CA ASN A 90 14.53 2.32 1.85
C ASN A 90 13.28 3.07 1.40
N ARG A 91 13.08 4.26 1.98
CA ARG A 91 11.92 5.12 1.69
C ARG A 91 11.98 5.87 0.37
N ARG A 92 13.09 5.81 -0.38
CA ARG A 92 13.23 6.58 -1.64
C ARG A 92 12.13 6.26 -2.64
N GLY A 93 11.76 4.99 -2.80
CA GLY A 93 10.69 4.57 -3.71
C GLY A 93 9.29 5.03 -3.27
N ALA A 94 9.09 5.32 -1.97
CA ALA A 94 7.80 5.77 -1.46
C ALA A 94 7.48 7.21 -1.85
N MET A 95 8.48 8.03 -2.21
CA MET A 95 8.27 9.43 -2.61
C MET A 95 7.47 10.23 -1.56
N VAL A 96 7.74 9.99 -0.26
CA VAL A 96 7.09 10.63 0.90
C VAL A 96 5.61 10.26 1.08
N THR A 97 5.06 9.35 0.26
CA THR A 97 3.66 8.90 0.37
C THR A 97 3.39 8.10 1.65
N ASP A 98 4.44 7.57 2.28
CA ASP A 98 4.38 6.87 3.57
C ASP A 98 3.79 7.73 4.68
N ARG A 99 3.92 9.06 4.60
CA ARG A 99 3.33 10.00 5.58
C ARG A 99 1.81 10.07 5.54
N TYR A 100 1.18 9.71 4.41
CA TYR A 100 -0.28 9.76 4.22
C TYR A 100 -0.95 8.40 4.44
N LEU A 101 -0.20 7.41 4.94
CA LEU A 101 -0.63 6.04 5.17
C LEU A 101 -0.48 5.65 6.64
N HIS A 102 -1.29 4.69 7.06
CA HIS A 102 -1.06 3.97 8.31
C HIS A 102 -0.03 2.86 8.06
N VAL A 103 1.24 3.10 8.43
CA VAL A 103 2.32 2.11 8.31
C VAL A 103 2.58 1.46 9.67
N ARG A 104 2.38 0.15 9.77
CA ARG A 104 2.60 -0.66 10.97
C ARG A 104 3.83 -1.54 10.79
N HIS A 105 4.60 -1.71 11.85
CA HIS A 105 5.77 -2.58 11.88
C HIS A 105 5.49 -3.78 12.78
N HIS A 106 5.91 -4.95 12.32
CA HIS A 106 5.84 -6.24 13.02
C HIS A 106 7.24 -6.82 13.05
N GLU A 107 7.71 -7.24 14.22
CA GLU A 107 9.08 -7.77 14.36
C GLU A 107 9.17 -9.17 13.74
N ALA A 108 8.14 -9.97 13.93
CA ALA A 108 8.05 -11.34 13.41
C ALA A 108 6.75 -11.59 12.61
N VAL A 109 6.69 -12.73 11.92
CA VAL A 109 5.51 -13.16 11.15
C VAL A 109 4.34 -13.45 12.10
N GLU A 110 4.64 -13.96 13.29
CA GLU A 110 3.68 -14.29 14.34
C GLU A 110 2.95 -13.03 14.83
N ASP A 111 3.66 -11.92 15.02
CA ASP A 111 3.06 -10.64 15.42
C ASP A 111 2.06 -10.15 14.36
N PHE A 112 2.47 -10.25 13.10
CA PHE A 112 1.66 -9.84 11.96
C PHE A 112 0.39 -10.70 11.83
N THR A 113 0.51 -12.03 11.95
CA THR A 113 -0.62 -12.95 11.81
C THR A 113 -1.56 -12.87 13.00
N ALA A 114 -1.04 -12.66 14.22
CA ALA A 114 -1.85 -12.38 15.41
C ALA A 114 -2.67 -11.10 15.23
N TRP A 115 -2.05 -10.03 14.73
CA TRP A 115 -2.76 -8.79 14.40
C TRP A 115 -3.85 -9.01 13.33
N ALA A 116 -3.54 -9.75 12.26
CA ALA A 116 -4.51 -9.99 11.18
C ALA A 116 -5.72 -10.79 11.69
N ALA A 117 -5.49 -11.78 12.55
CA ALA A 117 -6.53 -12.56 13.21
C ALA A 117 -7.40 -11.70 14.13
N GLU A 118 -6.79 -10.85 14.97
CA GLU A 118 -7.52 -9.90 15.83
C GLU A 118 -8.37 -8.92 15.02
N ALA A 119 -7.85 -8.46 13.88
CA ALA A 119 -8.56 -7.59 12.95
C ALA A 119 -9.64 -8.31 12.13
N GLY A 120 -9.73 -9.65 12.19
CA GLY A 120 -10.65 -10.45 11.39
C GLY A 120 -10.36 -10.39 9.89
N LEU A 121 -9.10 -10.19 9.49
CA LEU A 121 -8.71 -10.04 8.09
C LEU A 121 -8.01 -11.31 7.56
N PRO A 122 -8.53 -11.93 6.50
CA PRO A 122 -7.86 -13.06 5.86
C PRO A 122 -6.55 -12.62 5.22
N VAL A 123 -5.50 -13.41 5.45
CA VAL A 123 -4.17 -13.22 4.87
C VAL A 123 -4.11 -13.95 3.53
N LEU A 124 -3.76 -13.22 2.47
CA LEU A 124 -3.60 -13.74 1.10
C LEU A 124 -2.15 -13.50 0.67
N GLY A 125 -1.37 -14.56 0.57
CA GLY A 125 -0.02 -14.49 0.03
C GLY A 125 -0.05 -14.22 -1.47
N VAL A 126 0.92 -13.50 -2.01
CA VAL A 126 1.10 -13.34 -3.45
C VAL A 126 2.49 -13.82 -3.85
N ASP A 127 2.54 -15.01 -4.46
CA ASP A 127 3.77 -15.65 -4.93
C ASP A 127 3.45 -16.84 -5.87
N LEU A 128 4.47 -17.34 -6.56
CA LEU A 128 4.36 -18.43 -7.51
C LEU A 128 4.77 -19.78 -6.88
N PHE A 129 3.77 -20.51 -6.37
CA PHE A 129 3.90 -21.91 -5.96
C PHE A 129 3.01 -22.82 -6.82
N PRO A 130 3.26 -24.15 -6.86
CA PRO A 130 2.44 -25.09 -7.63
C PRO A 130 0.95 -25.06 -7.27
N GLU A 131 0.62 -24.79 -6.01
CA GLU A 131 -0.75 -24.70 -5.50
C GLU A 131 -1.37 -23.30 -5.58
N SER A 132 -0.63 -22.29 -6.05
CA SER A 132 -1.12 -20.92 -6.11
C SER A 132 -2.31 -20.77 -7.06
N VAL A 133 -3.29 -19.96 -6.66
CA VAL A 133 -4.48 -19.66 -7.45
C VAL A 133 -4.28 -18.38 -8.27
N PRO A 134 -4.61 -18.33 -9.58
CA PRO A 134 -4.44 -17.12 -10.38
C PRO A 134 -5.26 -15.92 -9.86
N VAL A 135 -4.63 -14.75 -9.72
CA VAL A 135 -5.30 -13.51 -9.29
C VAL A 135 -6.41 -13.08 -10.25
N GLU A 136 -6.31 -13.50 -11.52
CA GLU A 136 -7.25 -13.15 -12.59
C GLU A 136 -8.63 -13.81 -12.39
N THR A 137 -8.68 -14.95 -11.70
CA THR A 137 -9.91 -15.72 -11.45
C THR A 137 -10.28 -15.82 -9.98
N PHE A 138 -9.40 -15.40 -9.08
CA PHE A 138 -9.65 -15.40 -7.65
C PHE A 138 -10.73 -14.39 -7.25
N ALA A 139 -11.71 -14.83 -6.46
CA ALA A 139 -12.72 -13.96 -5.88
C ALA A 139 -12.17 -13.33 -4.58
N PHE A 140 -11.73 -12.07 -4.64
CA PHE A 140 -11.14 -11.41 -3.49
C PHE A 140 -12.18 -11.14 -2.40
N PRO A 141 -11.90 -11.44 -1.12
CA PRO A 141 -12.66 -10.87 -0.01
C PRO A 141 -12.60 -9.34 -0.06
N ARG A 142 -13.70 -8.69 0.35
CA ARG A 142 -13.73 -7.22 0.39
C ARG A 142 -12.68 -6.69 1.38
N ALA A 143 -12.58 -7.28 2.58
CA ALA A 143 -11.53 -6.93 3.54
C ALA A 143 -10.52 -8.09 3.63
N CYS A 144 -9.24 -7.80 3.43
CA CYS A 144 -8.16 -8.79 3.45
C CYS A 144 -6.79 -8.12 3.63
N VAL A 145 -5.75 -8.92 3.85
CA VAL A 145 -4.35 -8.47 3.76
C VAL A 145 -3.68 -9.18 2.58
N LEU A 146 -3.14 -8.42 1.63
CA LEU A 146 -2.28 -8.95 0.58
C LEU A 146 -0.83 -8.94 1.06
N VAL A 147 -0.19 -10.11 1.15
CA VAL A 147 1.19 -10.23 1.68
C VAL A 147 2.16 -10.61 0.57
N PHE A 148 3.27 -9.88 0.52
CA PHE A 148 4.33 -10.06 -0.47
C PHE A 148 5.62 -10.48 0.22
N GLY A 149 6.30 -11.45 -0.38
CA GLY A 149 7.62 -11.88 0.05
C GLY A 149 8.71 -10.87 -0.28
N GLN A 150 9.91 -11.14 0.22
CA GLN A 150 11.10 -10.38 -0.15
C GLN A 150 11.64 -10.82 -1.52
N GLU A 151 12.45 -9.97 -2.17
CA GLU A 151 13.15 -10.36 -3.40
C GLU A 151 14.05 -11.57 -3.17
N GLY A 152 13.96 -12.56 -4.07
CA GLY A 152 14.76 -13.78 -4.01
C GLY A 152 13.91 -15.00 -3.63
N PRO A 153 13.85 -15.37 -2.33
CA PRO A 153 13.17 -16.57 -1.88
C PRO A 153 11.63 -16.48 -1.99
N GLY A 154 11.06 -15.29 -2.18
CA GLY A 154 9.62 -15.11 -2.17
C GLY A 154 9.07 -15.05 -0.74
N LEU A 155 7.84 -15.55 -0.55
CA LEU A 155 7.19 -15.68 0.75
C LEU A 155 7.92 -16.69 1.63
N SER A 156 8.09 -16.35 2.90
CA SER A 156 8.50 -17.31 3.93
C SER A 156 7.48 -18.45 4.10
N GLU A 157 7.95 -19.59 4.61
CA GLU A 157 7.10 -20.75 4.87
C GLU A 157 6.04 -20.42 5.92
N GLU A 158 6.40 -19.60 6.90
CA GLU A 158 5.54 -19.11 7.99
C GLU A 158 4.38 -18.28 7.44
N VAL A 159 4.66 -17.32 6.54
CA VAL A 159 3.60 -16.52 5.90
C VAL A 159 2.73 -17.39 4.98
N ARG A 160 3.35 -18.31 4.23
CA ARG A 160 2.63 -19.25 3.37
C ARG A 160 1.68 -20.13 4.17
N ALA A 161 2.12 -20.67 5.30
CA ALA A 161 1.30 -21.49 6.19
C ALA A 161 0.16 -20.70 6.85
N ALA A 162 0.37 -19.43 7.15
CA ALA A 162 -0.66 -18.54 7.69
C ALA A 162 -1.63 -17.98 6.64
N SER A 163 -1.30 -18.10 5.34
CA SER A 163 -2.12 -17.58 4.25
C SER A 163 -3.32 -18.49 4.01
N GLN A 164 -4.52 -17.91 3.94
CA GLN A 164 -5.74 -18.63 3.56
C GLN A 164 -5.67 -19.13 2.11
N ALA A 165 -5.01 -18.36 1.25
CA ALA A 165 -4.67 -18.73 -0.11
C ALA A 165 -3.37 -18.05 -0.52
N VAL A 166 -2.61 -18.70 -1.40
CA VAL A 166 -1.51 -18.05 -2.11
C VAL A 166 -1.95 -17.79 -3.55
N LEU A 167 -1.77 -16.57 -4.00
CA LEU A 167 -2.20 -16.10 -5.30
C LEU A 167 -1.01 -15.93 -6.23
N SER A 168 -1.15 -16.35 -7.48
CA SER A 168 -0.14 -16.18 -8.52
C SER A 168 -0.63 -15.23 -9.61
N ILE A 169 0.30 -14.57 -10.28
CA ILE A 169 0.02 -13.78 -11.48
C ILE A 169 0.38 -14.62 -12.68
N ALA A 170 -0.53 -14.75 -13.64
CA ALA A 170 -0.28 -15.56 -14.83
C ALA A 170 0.92 -15.02 -15.62
N GLN A 171 1.86 -15.89 -15.95
CA GLN A 171 3.09 -15.57 -16.68
C GLN A 171 3.21 -16.46 -17.91
N TYR A 172 3.56 -15.87 -19.04
CA TYR A 172 3.66 -16.55 -20.34
C TYR A 172 5.02 -16.39 -21.01
N GLY A 173 5.97 -15.76 -20.31
CA GLY A 173 7.32 -15.48 -20.80
C GLY A 173 8.37 -16.46 -20.28
N SER A 174 9.65 -16.15 -20.54
CA SER A 174 10.80 -16.96 -20.14
C SER A 174 11.34 -16.65 -18.73
N THR A 175 10.82 -15.61 -18.07
CA THR A 175 11.25 -15.27 -16.70
C THR A 175 10.66 -16.25 -15.69
N ARG A 176 11.38 -16.44 -14.58
CA ARG A 176 10.93 -17.27 -13.45
C ARG A 176 9.98 -16.51 -12.52
N SER A 177 10.04 -15.18 -12.51
CA SER A 177 9.21 -14.35 -11.64
C SER A 177 9.05 -12.93 -12.16
N ILE A 178 8.07 -12.22 -11.58
CA ILE A 178 7.84 -10.79 -11.72
C ILE A 178 8.46 -10.08 -10.50
N ASN A 179 8.95 -8.85 -10.68
CA ASN A 179 9.41 -8.01 -9.57
C ASN A 179 8.30 -7.84 -8.50
N ALA A 180 8.65 -7.92 -7.21
CA ALA A 180 7.65 -7.91 -6.13
C ALA A 180 6.84 -6.60 -6.07
N GLY A 181 7.44 -5.45 -6.38
CA GLY A 181 6.71 -4.18 -6.47
C GLY A 181 5.67 -4.16 -7.60
N VAL A 182 6.01 -4.75 -8.75
CA VAL A 182 5.07 -4.92 -9.88
C VAL A 182 3.96 -5.91 -9.52
N ALA A 183 4.32 -7.04 -8.91
CA ALA A 183 3.34 -8.03 -8.45
C ALA A 183 2.34 -7.41 -7.45
N ALA A 184 2.82 -6.57 -6.54
CA ALA A 184 1.99 -5.84 -5.61
C ALA A 184 0.99 -4.91 -6.30
N GLY A 185 1.43 -4.16 -7.32
CA GLY A 185 0.54 -3.32 -8.12
C GLY A 185 -0.53 -4.12 -8.85
N ILE A 186 -0.18 -5.26 -9.44
CA ILE A 186 -1.14 -6.14 -10.15
C ILE A 186 -2.17 -6.71 -9.17
N ALA A 187 -1.74 -7.25 -8.03
CA ALA A 187 -2.63 -7.85 -7.04
C ALA A 187 -3.58 -6.80 -6.41
N MET A 188 -3.05 -5.61 -6.04
CA MET A 188 -3.89 -4.52 -5.53
C MET A 188 -4.91 -4.07 -6.59
N HIS A 189 -4.49 -3.91 -7.84
CA HIS A 189 -5.40 -3.52 -8.92
C HIS A 189 -6.45 -4.61 -9.23
N ALA A 190 -6.10 -5.89 -9.11
CA ALA A 190 -7.06 -6.99 -9.24
C ALA A 190 -8.17 -6.91 -8.17
N TRP A 191 -7.80 -6.60 -6.92
CA TRP A 191 -8.78 -6.32 -5.86
C TRP A 191 -9.64 -5.09 -6.21
N VAL A 192 -9.02 -3.99 -6.64
CA VAL A 192 -9.71 -2.73 -7.02
C VAL A 192 -10.74 -2.99 -8.12
N ARG A 193 -10.41 -3.80 -9.12
CA ARG A 193 -11.31 -4.17 -10.22
C ARG A 193 -12.60 -4.87 -9.75
N GLN A 194 -12.56 -5.56 -8.62
CA GLN A 194 -13.72 -6.28 -8.07
C GLN A 194 -14.54 -5.42 -7.11
N HIS A 195 -13.90 -4.51 -6.37
CA HIS A 195 -14.52 -3.87 -5.20
C HIS A 195 -14.62 -2.35 -5.26
N ALA A 196 -13.75 -1.67 -6.00
CA ALA A 196 -13.81 -0.23 -6.09
C ALA A 196 -15.03 0.17 -6.94
N ALA A 197 -15.91 0.98 -6.37
CA ALA A 197 -16.96 1.62 -7.14
C ALA A 197 -16.30 2.42 -8.26
N GLN A 198 -16.78 2.28 -9.49
CA GLN A 198 -16.34 3.11 -10.62
C GLN A 198 -16.86 4.54 -10.43
N THR A 199 -16.32 5.26 -9.46
CA THR A 199 -16.46 6.71 -9.38
C THR A 199 -15.40 7.29 -10.31
N GLY A 200 -15.87 7.80 -11.45
CA GLY A 200 -15.03 8.48 -12.44
C GLY A 200 -14.11 9.50 -11.76
N HIS A 201 -12.82 9.41 -12.08
CA HIS A 201 -11.82 10.40 -11.70
C HIS A 201 -11.97 11.63 -12.59
#